data_AF-A0A939YU62-F1
#
_entry.id   AF-A0A939YU62-F1
#
_cell.length_a   1.000
_cell.length_b   1.000
_cell.length_c   1.000
_cell.angle_alpha   90.00
_cell.angle_beta   90.00
_cell.angle_gamma   90.00
#
_symmetry.space_group_name_H-M   'P 1'
#
loop_
_entity.id
_entity.type
_entity.pdbx_description
1 polymer ?
#
loop_
_entity_poly.entity_id
_entity_poly.type
_entity_poly.pdbx_seq_one_letter_code
_entity_poly.pdbx_strand_id
1 'polypeptide(L)'
;MICGSCGKRMKIGKFRVSVHGTGSLKGYTYPTVGWYDGDRLVLESDKTETMGFYCMDCNVMMGVFFGGEQVSFPDEINQDLDDRIDVLPKKLCPECCTELDIDYPRCPECGFIF
;
A
#
# COMPACT_ATOMS: atom_id res chain seq x y z
N MET A 1 10.98 -11.69 -21.05
CA MET A 1 10.12 -10.49 -20.96
C MET A 1 9.97 -9.89 -22.36
N ILE A 2 8.74 -9.50 -22.71
CA ILE A 2 8.42 -8.78 -23.96
C ILE A 2 8.21 -7.31 -23.60
N CYS A 3 8.69 -6.40 -24.43
CA CYS A 3 8.46 -4.97 -24.23
C CYS A 3 6.98 -4.64 -24.49
N GLY A 4 6.29 -4.06 -23.51
CA GLY A 4 4.88 -3.68 -23.65
C GLY A 4 4.62 -2.60 -24.73
N SER A 5 5.64 -1.80 -25.09
CA SER A 5 5.48 -0.72 -26.08
C SER A 5 5.65 -1.19 -27.53
N CYS A 6 6.64 -2.04 -27.83
CA CYS A 6 6.93 -2.47 -29.21
C CYS A 6 6.75 -3.97 -29.47
N GLY A 7 6.39 -4.76 -28.46
CA GLY A 7 6.18 -6.21 -28.60
C GLY A 7 7.45 -7.04 -28.85
N LYS A 8 8.64 -6.43 -28.86
CA LYS A 8 9.90 -7.15 -29.10
C LYS A 8 10.48 -7.76 -27.82
N ARG A 9 11.31 -8.79 -27.99
CA ARG A 9 12.01 -9.46 -26.89
C ARG A 9 13.07 -8.54 -26.28
N MET A 10 13.02 -8.38 -24.96
CA MET A 10 14.00 -7.60 -24.21
C MET A 10 15.26 -8.42 -23.93
N LYS A 11 16.41 -7.75 -23.87
CA LYS A 11 17.70 -8.34 -23.47
C LYS A 11 17.77 -8.45 -21.95
N ILE A 12 18.22 -9.60 -21.46
CA ILE A 12 18.42 -9.85 -20.02
C ILE A 12 19.82 -9.37 -19.61
N GLY A 13 19.95 -8.79 -18.42
CA GLY A 13 21.22 -8.32 -17.88
C GLY A 13 21.13 -7.83 -16.44
N LYS A 14 22.25 -7.36 -15.90
CA LYS A 14 22.32 -6.79 -14.54
C LYS A 14 21.81 -5.35 -14.57
N PHE A 15 20.78 -5.06 -13.79
CA PHE A 15 20.26 -3.73 -13.50
C PHE A 15 20.91 -3.22 -12.21
N ARG A 16 21.38 -1.97 -12.21
CA ARG A 16 21.98 -1.35 -11.03
C ARG A 16 21.41 0.05 -10.84
N VAL A 17 20.95 0.33 -9.63
CA VAL A 17 20.50 1.65 -9.19
C VAL A 17 21.69 2.35 -8.55
N SER A 18 22.05 3.51 -9.09
CA SER A 18 23.07 4.39 -8.52
C SER A 18 22.49 5.78 -8.31
N VAL A 19 22.70 6.34 -7.12
CA VAL A 19 22.42 7.75 -6.86
C VAL A 19 23.62 8.56 -7.34
N HIS A 20 23.40 9.43 -8.32
CA HIS A 20 24.38 10.42 -8.74
C HIS A 20 23.97 11.77 -8.15
N GLY A 21 24.53 12.13 -6.99
CA GLY A 21 24.29 13.41 -6.33
C GLY A 21 25.55 14.26 -6.25
N THR A 22 25.41 15.58 -6.45
CA THR A 22 26.39 16.58 -6.02
C THR A 22 26.24 16.76 -4.50
N GLY A 23 26.98 15.97 -3.72
CA GLY A 23 26.80 15.89 -2.28
C GLY A 23 27.03 17.21 -1.54
N SER A 24 26.09 17.57 -0.65
CA SER A 24 26.45 18.32 0.55
C SER A 24 27.01 17.33 1.58
N LEU A 25 28.15 17.66 2.19
CA LEU A 25 28.96 16.86 3.14
C LEU A 25 28.25 16.27 4.39
N LYS A 26 26.92 16.33 4.51
CA LYS A 26 26.17 15.98 5.72
C LYS A 26 25.03 14.95 5.55
N GLY A 27 24.81 14.40 4.35
CA GLY A 27 23.74 13.42 4.13
C GLY A 27 24.24 12.14 3.48
N TYR A 28 24.04 11.00 4.15
CA TYR A 28 24.18 9.69 3.50
C TYR A 28 22.95 9.45 2.61
N THR A 29 23.09 9.61 1.30
CA THR A 29 22.06 9.20 0.33
C THR A 29 22.22 7.73 -0.02
N TYR A 30 21.17 6.94 0.20
CA TYR A 30 21.10 5.54 -0.24
C TYR A 30 20.04 5.41 -1.34
N PRO A 31 20.31 4.68 -2.43
CA PRO A 31 19.29 4.41 -3.45
C PRO A 31 18.25 3.46 -2.88
N THR A 32 16.99 3.88 -2.88
CA THR A 32 15.84 3.01 -2.67
C THR A 32 15.00 2.95 -3.94
N VAL A 33 14.40 1.79 -4.19
CA VAL A 33 13.42 1.62 -5.28
C VAL A 33 12.05 1.52 -4.65
N GLY A 34 11.16 2.43 -5.01
CA GLY A 34 9.77 2.44 -4.57
C GLY A 34 8.82 2.24 -5.73
N TRP A 35 7.74 1.49 -5.51
CA TRP A 35 6.59 1.43 -6.39
C TRP A 35 5.42 2.14 -5.72
N TYR A 36 4.78 3.04 -6.47
CA TYR A 36 3.70 3.89 -6.02
C TYR A 36 2.42 3.57 -6.78
N ASP A 37 1.31 3.54 -6.08
CA ASP A 37 -0.03 3.61 -6.65
C ASP A 37 -0.59 5.01 -6.41
N GLY A 38 -0.67 5.82 -7.47
CA GLY A 38 -0.84 7.27 -7.34
C GLY A 38 0.29 7.90 -6.53
N ASP A 39 -0.07 8.55 -5.42
CA ASP A 39 0.87 9.18 -4.48
C ASP A 39 1.25 8.27 -3.28
N ARG A 40 0.69 7.05 -3.19
CA ARG A 40 0.93 6.15 -2.06
C ARG A 40 2.07 5.20 -2.36
N LEU A 41 3.11 5.18 -1.53
CA LEU A 41 4.16 4.16 -1.58
C LEU A 41 3.58 2.82 -1.13
N VAL A 42 3.63 1.81 -1.99
CA VAL A 42 3.05 0.47 -1.73
C VAL A 42 4.13 -0.58 -1.48
N LEU A 43 5.24 -0.50 -2.20
CA LEU A 43 6.34 -1.45 -2.06
C LEU A 43 7.68 -0.72 -2.17
N GLU A 44 8.62 -1.09 -1.32
CA GLU A 44 9.99 -0.59 -1.39
C GLU A 44 11.03 -1.71 -1.35
N SER A 45 12.21 -1.42 -1.89
CA SER A 45 13.36 -2.30 -1.83
C SER A 45 14.64 -1.51 -1.64
N ASP A 46 15.48 -2.00 -0.72
CA ASP A 46 16.83 -1.53 -0.45
C ASP A 46 17.86 -2.09 -1.45
N LYS A 47 17.43 -2.96 -2.37
CA LYS A 47 18.31 -3.64 -3.31
C LYS A 47 18.77 -2.65 -4.38
N THR A 48 20.08 -2.48 -4.46
CA THR A 48 20.73 -1.58 -5.41
C THR A 48 21.12 -2.27 -6.72
N GLU A 49 20.97 -3.60 -6.77
CA GLU A 49 21.21 -4.41 -7.96
C GLU A 49 20.17 -5.53 -8.10
N THR A 50 19.81 -5.84 -9.34
CA THR A 50 18.95 -6.98 -9.64
C THR A 50 19.10 -7.47 -11.09
N MET A 51 18.45 -8.58 -11.43
CA MET A 51 18.23 -8.98 -12.81
C MET A 51 17.22 -8.02 -13.47
N GLY A 52 17.54 -7.55 -14.67
CA GLY A 52 16.68 -6.64 -15.42
C GLY A 52 16.60 -6.99 -16.89
N PHE A 53 15.75 -6.24 -17.57
CA PHE A 53 15.44 -6.38 -18.97
C PHE A 53 15.57 -5.02 -19.66
N TYR A 54 16.24 -4.99 -20.81
CA TYR A 54 16.43 -3.79 -21.62
C TYR A 54 15.87 -3.98 -23.03
N CYS A 55 14.97 -3.09 -23.44
CA CYS A 55 14.48 -2.99 -24.81
C CYS A 55 15.36 -2.01 -25.59
N MET A 56 16.14 -2.51 -26.54
CA MET A 56 17.05 -1.68 -27.35
C MET A 56 16.30 -0.77 -28.35
N ASP A 57 15.07 -1.12 -28.73
CA ASP A 57 14.28 -0.33 -29.68
C ASP A 57 13.56 0.86 -29.02
N CYS A 58 13.02 0.64 -27.82
CA CYS A 58 12.26 1.66 -27.08
C CYS A 58 13.09 2.38 -26.01
N ASN A 59 14.33 1.95 -25.78
CA ASN A 59 15.19 2.40 -24.68
C ASN A 59 14.53 2.26 -23.28
N VAL A 60 13.65 1.27 -23.12
CA VAL A 60 12.97 0.97 -21.85
C VAL A 60 13.79 -0.05 -21.06
N MET A 61 14.01 0.23 -19.79
CA MET A 61 14.71 -0.65 -18.85
C MET A 61 13.75 -1.02 -17.71
N MET A 62 13.71 -2.30 -17.33
CA MET A 62 12.87 -2.83 -16.26
C MET A 62 13.71 -3.71 -15.32
N GLY A 63 13.63 -3.50 -14.01
CA GLY A 63 14.26 -4.36 -12.99
C GLY A 63 13.23 -5.29 -12.34
N VAL A 64 13.66 -6.48 -11.89
CA VAL A 64 12.82 -7.39 -11.11
C VAL A 64 13.37 -7.48 -9.69
N PHE A 65 12.74 -6.86 -8.71
CA PHE A 65 13.22 -6.86 -7.33
C PHE A 65 12.52 -7.95 -6.52
N PHE A 66 13.28 -8.95 -6.06
CA PHE A 66 12.77 -10.00 -5.17
C PHE A 66 12.90 -9.58 -3.70
N GLY A 67 11.86 -9.87 -2.91
CA GLY A 67 11.86 -9.58 -1.46
C GLY A 67 11.74 -8.09 -1.14
N GLY A 68 11.01 -7.33 -1.95
CA GLY A 68 10.59 -5.98 -1.56
C GLY A 68 9.66 -6.04 -0.36
N GLU A 69 9.73 -5.03 0.50
CA GLU A 69 8.85 -4.85 1.64
C GLU A 69 7.56 -4.18 1.18
N GLN A 70 6.43 -4.84 1.42
CA GLN A 70 5.12 -4.23 1.19
C GLN A 70 4.82 -3.30 2.37
N VAL A 71 4.76 -2.01 2.11
CA VAL A 71 4.55 -0.97 3.13
C VAL A 71 3.12 -0.43 3.15
N SER A 72 2.34 -0.64 2.08
CA SER A 72 0.91 -0.35 2.06
C SER A 72 0.15 -1.20 1.03
N PHE A 73 -1.11 -0.87 0.79
CA PHE A 73 -1.97 -1.56 -0.18
C PHE A 73 -2.28 -0.64 -1.39
N PRO A 74 -2.30 -1.19 -2.63
CA PRO A 74 -2.86 -0.52 -3.80
C PRO A 74 -4.31 -0.09 -3.56
N ASP A 75 -4.76 0.98 -4.21
CA ASP A 75 -6.10 1.56 -4.02
C ASP A 75 -7.22 0.57 -4.34
N GLU A 76 -7.03 -0.33 -5.31
CA GLU A 76 -8.01 -1.36 -5.67
C GLU A 76 -8.38 -2.30 -4.51
N ILE A 77 -7.45 -2.48 -3.56
CA ILE A 77 -7.62 -3.38 -2.40
C ILE A 77 -7.46 -2.66 -1.06
N ASN A 78 -7.20 -1.34 -1.08
CA ASN A 78 -7.13 -0.53 0.12
C ASN A 78 -8.55 -0.24 0.59
N GLN A 79 -9.11 -1.19 1.33
CA GLN A 79 -10.38 -1.00 2.01
C GLN A 79 -10.12 -0.29 3.34
N ASP A 80 -10.77 0.85 3.53
CA ASP A 80 -10.91 1.43 4.85
C ASP A 80 -11.85 0.52 5.66
N LEU A 81 -11.25 -0.29 6.55
CA LEU A 81 -12.00 -1.18 7.44
C LEU A 81 -12.72 -0.39 8.56
N ASP A 82 -12.46 0.91 8.73
CA ASP A 82 -13.02 1.70 9.83
C ASP A 82 -14.33 2.42 9.48
N ASP A 83 -14.72 2.54 8.22
CA ASP A 83 -15.82 3.44 7.87
C ASP A 83 -17.21 3.01 8.39
N ARG A 84 -17.40 1.74 8.78
CA ARG A 84 -18.73 1.21 9.18
C ARG A 84 -18.75 0.09 10.23
N ILE A 85 -17.62 -0.30 10.82
CA ILE A 85 -17.59 -1.43 11.78
C ILE A 85 -18.03 -0.98 13.19
N ASP A 86 -17.88 0.31 13.54
CA ASP A 86 -18.19 0.81 14.88
C ASP A 86 -19.62 1.35 15.06
N VAL A 87 -20.46 1.32 14.03
CA VAL A 87 -21.88 1.71 14.18
C VAL A 87 -22.72 0.46 14.36
N LEU A 88 -22.85 0.03 15.61
CA LEU A 88 -23.81 -1.01 15.97
C LEU A 88 -25.24 -0.53 15.69
N PRO A 89 -26.16 -1.42 15.25
CA PRO A 89 -27.58 -1.09 15.20
C PRO A 89 -28.04 -0.63 16.58
N LYS A 90 -28.94 0.35 16.61
CA LYS A 90 -29.50 0.86 17.87
C LYS A 90 -30.86 0.24 18.17
N LYS A 91 -31.17 0.09 19.45
CA LYS A 91 -32.48 -0.31 20.00
C LYS A 91 -33.01 0.74 20.96
N LEU A 92 -34.33 0.83 21.08
CA LEU A 92 -35.00 1.73 22.01
C LEU A 92 -35.44 0.96 23.26
N CYS A 93 -35.19 1.52 24.44
CA CYS A 93 -35.72 0.99 25.69
C CYS A 93 -37.27 1.04 25.69
N PRO A 94 -37.99 -0.07 25.92
CA PRO A 94 -39.45 -0.06 26.00
C PRO A 94 -40.02 0.80 27.13
N GLU A 95 -39.26 0.98 28.21
CA GLU A 95 -39.72 1.69 29.43
C GLU A 95 -39.46 3.20 29.38
N CYS A 96 -38.28 3.62 28.88
CA CYS A 96 -37.85 5.02 28.94
C CYS A 96 -37.49 5.62 27.57
N CYS A 97 -37.62 4.85 26.49
CA CYS A 97 -37.33 5.26 25.11
C CYS A 97 -35.89 5.71 24.85
N THR A 98 -34.95 5.45 25.77
CA THR A 98 -33.52 5.73 25.54
C THR A 98 -33.00 4.89 24.38
N GLU A 99 -32.31 5.54 23.45
CA GLU A 99 -31.64 4.91 22.31
C GLU A 99 -30.27 4.36 22.75
N LEU A 100 -30.03 3.08 22.52
CA LEU A 100 -28.85 2.34 23.00
C LEU A 100 -28.34 1.40 21.92
N ASP A 101 -27.06 1.05 21.96
CA ASP A 101 -26.52 0.04 21.05
C ASP A 101 -27.15 -1.34 21.34
N ILE A 102 -27.31 -2.15 20.30
CA ILE A 102 -28.04 -3.43 20.37
C ILE A 102 -27.43 -4.43 21.38
N ASP A 103 -26.15 -4.30 21.67
CA ASP A 103 -25.38 -5.18 22.54
C ASP A 103 -25.55 -4.87 24.05
N TYR A 104 -26.12 -3.72 24.42
CA TYR A 104 -26.39 -3.41 25.83
C TYR A 104 -27.42 -4.40 26.43
N PRO A 105 -27.04 -5.28 27.38
CA PRO A 105 -27.98 -6.25 27.95
C PRO A 105 -29.02 -5.61 28.88
N ARG A 106 -28.79 -4.35 29.29
CA ARG A 106 -29.65 -3.59 30.19
C ARG A 106 -29.62 -2.11 29.84
N CYS A 107 -30.76 -1.43 29.98
CA CYS A 107 -30.85 0.01 29.86
C CYS A 107 -30.09 0.69 31.02
N PRO A 108 -29.11 1.57 30.75
CA PRO A 108 -28.35 2.26 31.79
C PRO A 108 -29.19 3.29 32.55
N GLU A 109 -30.27 3.80 31.94
CA GLU A 109 -31.11 4.85 32.52
C GLU A 109 -32.15 4.31 33.51
N CYS A 110 -32.84 3.22 33.15
CA CYS A 110 -33.96 2.69 33.95
C CYS A 110 -33.75 1.25 34.46
N GLY A 111 -32.68 0.58 34.03
CA GLY A 111 -32.37 -0.79 34.45
C GLY A 111 -33.19 -1.90 33.76
N PHE A 112 -34.02 -1.57 32.78
CA PHE A 112 -34.78 -2.55 31.98
C PHE A 112 -33.83 -3.55 31.30
N ILE A 113 -34.12 -4.85 31.39
CA ILE A 113 -33.33 -5.92 30.79
C ILE A 113 -33.91 -6.21 29.41
N PHE A 114 -33.08 -6.08 28.37
CA PHE A 114 -33.46 -6.26 26.96
C PHE A 114 -33.51 -7.71 26.52
#